data_AF-A0A1I4B022-F1
#
_entry.id   AF-A0A1I4B022-F1
#
_cell.length_a   1.000
_cell.length_b   1.000
_cell.length_c   1.000
_cell.angle_alpha   90.00
_cell.angle_beta   90.00
_cell.angle_gamma   90.00
#
_symmetry.space_group_name_H-M   'P 1'
#
loop_
_entity.id
_entity.type
_entity.pdbx_description
1 polymer ?
#
loop_
_entity_poly.entity_id
_entity_poly.type
_entity_poly.pdbx_seq_one_letter_code
_entity_poly.pdbx_strand_id
1 'polypeptide(L)'
;MEYRKLGDNYYIRLDKGDEVIKSILEICQKENIKSAIYSGIGGCGSADIQTFIPEKGEFELKHIEGMLELVSLTGNVITDENNEYYHHTHGVFSFKTDGKHQVEAGHIKSITVLYTTEIELRPVIGGRIRRQYDAETGTGFWCFEYDN
;
A
#
# COMPACT_ATOMS: atom_id res chain seq x y z
N MET A 1 -3.79 -12.22 10.42
CA MET A 1 -2.60 -12.19 9.53
C MET A 1 -1.66 -13.39 9.74
N GLU A 2 -1.15 -13.93 8.64
CA GLU A 2 -0.03 -14.88 8.54
C GLU A 2 0.92 -14.47 7.40
N TYR A 3 2.24 -14.67 7.54
CA TYR A 3 3.16 -14.49 6.42
C TYR A 3 4.35 -15.47 6.46
N ARG A 4 5.00 -15.67 5.32
CA ARG A 4 6.23 -16.48 5.17
C ARG A 4 7.22 -15.79 4.24
N LYS A 5 8.51 -15.84 4.58
CA LYS A 5 9.60 -15.55 3.64
C LYS A 5 9.89 -16.80 2.81
N LEU A 6 9.87 -16.67 1.49
CA LEU A 6 10.26 -17.72 0.54
C LEU A 6 11.22 -17.11 -0.49
N GLY A 7 12.47 -17.56 -0.50
CA GLY A 7 13.54 -16.87 -1.22
C GLY A 7 13.77 -15.49 -0.62
N ASP A 8 13.81 -14.46 -1.48
CA ASP A 8 13.97 -13.06 -1.05
C ASP A 8 12.62 -12.36 -0.80
N ASN A 9 11.50 -12.98 -1.18
CA ASN A 9 10.17 -12.38 -1.10
C ASN A 9 9.40 -12.83 0.16
N TYR A 10 8.40 -12.04 0.52
CA TYR A 10 7.45 -12.32 1.59
C TYR A 10 6.06 -12.50 0.98
N TYR A 11 5.36 -13.57 1.38
CA TYR A 11 3.99 -13.86 1.00
C TYR A 11 3.11 -13.72 2.23
N ILE A 12 2.12 -12.82 2.13
CA ILE A 12 1.33 -12.34 3.25
C ILE A 12 -0.14 -12.69 2.99
N ARG A 13 -0.80 -13.32 3.97
CA ARG A 13 -2.25 -13.48 4.03
C ARG A 13 -2.78 -12.64 5.19
N LEU A 14 -3.63 -11.69 4.87
CA LEU A 14 -4.36 -10.89 5.85
C LEU A 14 -5.73 -11.51 6.07
N ASP A 15 -6.20 -11.55 7.30
CA ASP A 15 -7.48 -12.10 7.68
C ASP A 15 -8.50 -10.97 7.94
N LYS A 16 -9.77 -11.30 8.07
CA LYS A 16 -10.84 -10.33 8.36
C LYS A 16 -10.49 -9.40 9.53
N GLY A 17 -10.65 -8.09 9.31
CA GLY A 17 -10.39 -7.05 10.29
C GLY A 17 -8.96 -6.51 10.30
N ASP A 18 -8.02 -7.16 9.61
CA ASP A 18 -6.68 -6.63 9.41
C ASP A 18 -6.76 -5.37 8.51
N GLU A 19 -5.93 -4.35 8.80
CA GLU A 19 -5.75 -3.18 7.95
C GLU A 19 -4.50 -3.38 7.09
N VAL A 20 -4.66 -3.27 5.77
CA VAL A 20 -3.66 -3.74 4.79
C VAL A 20 -2.36 -2.96 4.89
N ILE A 21 -2.43 -1.63 4.93
CA ILE A 21 -1.25 -0.77 4.89
C ILE A 21 -0.43 -0.94 6.17
N LYS A 22 -1.08 -0.85 7.32
CA LYS A 22 -0.50 -1.07 8.64
C LYS A 22 0.20 -2.43 8.71
N SER A 23 -0.45 -3.48 8.24
CA SER A 23 0.12 -4.84 8.26
C SER A 23 1.41 -4.94 7.42
N ILE A 24 1.43 -4.34 6.23
CA ILE A 24 2.64 -4.28 5.39
C ILE A 24 3.77 -3.52 6.12
N LEU A 25 3.46 -2.36 6.70
CA LEU A 25 4.44 -1.54 7.42
C LEU A 25 4.99 -2.26 8.67
N GLU A 26 4.14 -2.95 9.42
CA GLU A 26 4.55 -3.76 10.58
C GLU A 26 5.50 -4.90 10.19
N ILE A 27 5.23 -5.59 9.07
CA ILE A 27 6.12 -6.63 8.54
C ILE A 27 7.46 -6.00 8.11
N CYS A 28 7.44 -4.89 7.37
CA CYS A 28 8.65 -4.21 6.96
C CYS A 28 9.50 -3.76 8.16
N GLN A 29 8.88 -3.24 9.22
CA GLN A 29 9.56 -2.88 10.45
C GLN A 29 10.15 -4.10 11.16
N LYS A 30 9.35 -5.15 11.34
CA LYS A 30 9.74 -6.38 12.03
C LYS A 30 10.92 -7.09 11.35
N GLU A 31 10.91 -7.13 10.02
CA GLU A 31 11.92 -7.82 9.20
C GLU A 31 13.04 -6.87 8.73
N ASN A 32 13.03 -5.61 9.20
CA ASN A 32 13.99 -4.56 8.85
C ASN A 32 14.13 -4.32 7.32
N ILE A 33 13.02 -4.38 6.58
CA ILE A 33 12.96 -4.18 5.12
C ILE A 33 12.88 -2.69 4.81
N LYS A 34 14.01 -2.05 4.49
CA LYS A 34 14.09 -0.60 4.29
C LYS A 34 13.36 -0.07 3.06
N SER A 35 13.26 -0.91 2.03
CA SER A 35 12.48 -0.61 0.83
C SER A 35 11.98 -1.88 0.17
N ALA A 36 10.76 -1.85 -0.33
CA ALA A 36 10.12 -2.96 -1.00
C ALA A 36 9.06 -2.49 -1.99
N ILE A 37 8.72 -3.36 -2.93
CA ILE A 37 7.58 -3.20 -3.84
C ILE A 37 6.61 -4.32 -3.52
N TYR A 38 5.32 -4.06 -3.55
CA TYR A 38 4.31 -5.08 -3.32
C TYR A 38 3.15 -5.01 -4.29
N SER A 39 2.50 -6.15 -4.46
CA SER A 39 1.26 -6.29 -5.20
C SER A 39 0.36 -7.34 -4.55
N GLY A 40 -0.95 -7.19 -4.70
CA GLY A 40 -1.90 -8.12 -4.09
C GLY A 40 -3.34 -7.95 -4.59
N ILE A 41 -4.19 -8.87 -4.14
CA ILE A 41 -5.63 -8.94 -4.42
C ILE A 41 -6.37 -9.41 -3.17
N GLY A 42 -7.69 -9.20 -3.10
CA GLY A 42 -8.45 -9.66 -1.93
C GLY A 42 -9.92 -9.26 -1.90
N GLY A 43 -10.59 -9.64 -0.81
CA GLY A 43 -11.96 -9.26 -0.48
C GLY A 43 -12.00 -8.35 0.76
N CYS A 44 -12.33 -7.09 0.55
CA CYS A 44 -12.25 -6.01 1.54
C CYS A 44 -13.64 -5.51 1.95
N GLY A 45 -13.70 -4.86 3.12
CA GLY A 45 -14.92 -4.34 3.74
C GLY A 45 -15.06 -2.83 3.62
N SER A 46 -13.94 -2.13 3.60
CA SER A 46 -13.88 -0.69 3.40
C SER A 46 -12.51 -0.26 2.88
N ALA A 47 -12.48 0.89 2.21
CA ALA A 47 -11.24 1.55 1.81
C ALA A 47 -11.42 3.08 1.83
N ASP A 48 -10.34 3.77 2.17
CA ASP A 48 -10.23 5.22 1.99
C ASP A 48 -9.34 5.52 0.79
N ILE A 49 -9.94 6.05 -0.27
CA ILE A 49 -9.23 6.53 -1.46
C ILE A 49 -8.95 8.01 -1.27
N GLN A 50 -7.75 8.45 -1.65
CA GLN A 50 -7.28 9.81 -1.44
C GLN A 50 -6.87 10.45 -2.77
N THR A 51 -7.21 11.72 -2.97
CA THR A 51 -6.78 12.52 -4.12
C THR A 51 -6.25 13.85 -3.64
N PHE A 52 -5.04 14.24 -4.06
CA PHE A 52 -4.52 15.57 -3.80
C PHE A 52 -5.18 16.57 -4.75
N ILE A 53 -5.68 17.69 -4.21
CA ILE A 53 -6.28 18.80 -4.96
C ILE A 53 -5.30 19.98 -4.93
N PRO A 54 -4.46 20.16 -5.97
CA PRO A 54 -3.37 21.14 -5.95
C PRO A 54 -3.84 22.57 -5.73
N GLU A 55 -5.01 22.93 -6.26
CA GLU A 55 -5.58 24.28 -6.15
C GLU A 55 -5.95 24.64 -4.71
N LYS A 56 -6.20 23.63 -3.87
CA LYS A 56 -6.52 23.80 -2.44
C LYS A 56 -5.34 23.47 -1.54
N GLY A 57 -4.33 22.74 -2.03
CA GLY A 57 -3.26 22.20 -1.20
C GLY A 57 -3.74 21.14 -0.20
N GLU A 58 -4.88 20.50 -0.48
CA GLU A 58 -5.56 19.60 0.45
C GLU A 58 -5.81 18.23 -0.20
N PHE A 59 -5.97 17.21 0.64
CA PHE A 59 -6.37 15.89 0.20
C PHE A 59 -7.87 15.67 0.39
N GLU A 60 -8.55 15.30 -0.68
CA GLU A 60 -9.92 14.80 -0.62
C GLU A 60 -9.92 13.30 -0.34
N LEU A 61 -10.79 12.87 0.58
CA LEU A 61 -10.98 11.46 0.91
C LEU A 61 -12.33 10.98 0.44
N LYS A 62 -12.33 9.85 -0.26
CA LYS A 62 -13.51 9.09 -0.64
C LYS A 62 -13.52 7.78 0.13
N HIS A 63 -14.46 7.66 1.06
CA HIS A 63 -14.73 6.41 1.76
C HIS A 63 -15.63 5.52 0.90
N ILE A 64 -15.28 4.25 0.77
CA ILE A 64 -16.13 3.20 0.20
C ILE A 64 -16.26 2.05 1.19
N GLU A 65 -17.45 1.50 1.31
CA GLU A 65 -17.77 0.41 2.24
C GLU A 65 -18.70 -0.63 1.60
N GLY A 66 -18.67 -1.86 2.14
CA GLY A 66 -19.46 -2.99 1.66
C GLY A 66 -18.57 -4.16 1.22
N MET A 67 -19.08 -5.06 0.39
CA MET A 67 -18.24 -6.10 -0.22
C MET A 67 -17.46 -5.50 -1.38
N LEU A 68 -16.16 -5.35 -1.21
CA LEU A 68 -15.24 -4.79 -2.19
C LEU A 68 -14.29 -5.89 -2.67
N GLU A 69 -14.27 -6.16 -3.97
CA GLU A 69 -13.17 -6.92 -4.58
C GLU A 69 -12.00 -5.96 -4.78
N LEU A 70 -10.90 -6.17 -4.06
CA LEU A 70 -9.61 -5.54 -4.34
C LEU A 70 -9.02 -6.21 -5.58
N VAL A 71 -9.33 -5.64 -6.73
CA VAL A 71 -8.96 -6.15 -8.06
C VAL A 71 -7.46 -6.06 -8.29
N SER A 72 -6.84 -5.00 -7.79
CA SER A 72 -5.39 -4.81 -7.86
C SER A 72 -4.95 -3.88 -6.74
N LEU A 73 -3.88 -4.26 -6.07
CA LEU A 73 -3.09 -3.43 -5.19
C LEU A 73 -1.68 -3.36 -5.76
N THR A 74 -1.10 -2.17 -5.84
CA THR A 74 0.30 -2.00 -6.20
C THR A 74 0.88 -0.85 -5.40
N GLY A 75 2.05 -1.07 -4.82
CA GLY A 75 2.70 -0.01 -4.08
C GLY A 75 4.13 -0.32 -3.73
N ASN A 76 4.71 0.60 -2.98
CA ASN A 76 6.04 0.47 -2.43
C ASN A 76 6.07 0.93 -0.97
N VAL A 77 7.06 0.42 -0.25
CA VAL A 77 7.49 0.93 1.04
C VAL A 77 8.90 1.47 0.85
N ILE A 78 9.15 2.66 1.38
CA ILE A 78 10.47 3.29 1.43
C ILE A 78 10.67 3.88 2.82
N THR A 79 11.91 4.20 3.15
CA THR A 79 12.26 4.83 4.43
C THR A 79 12.98 6.15 4.21
N ASP A 80 12.89 7.09 5.16
CA ASP A 80 13.62 8.37 5.11
C ASP A 80 14.99 8.28 5.82
N GLU A 81 15.59 9.43 6.18
CA GLU A 81 16.89 9.48 6.87
C GLU A 81 16.80 9.02 8.33
N ASN A 82 15.62 9.15 8.92
CA ASN A 82 15.33 8.77 10.29
C ASN A 82 14.85 7.32 10.41
N ASN A 83 14.83 6.55 9.30
CA ASN A 83 14.25 5.21 9.21
C ASN A 83 12.73 5.18 9.46
N GLU A 84 12.03 6.29 9.26
CA GLU A 84 10.58 6.32 9.25
C GLU A 84 10.05 5.68 7.96
N TYR A 85 9.02 4.85 8.07
CA TYR A 85 8.49 4.07 6.97
C TYR A 85 7.32 4.79 6.30
N TYR A 86 7.35 4.85 4.98
CA TYR A 86 6.32 5.45 4.14
C TYR A 86 5.84 4.43 3.13
N HIS A 87 4.53 4.37 2.91
CA HIS A 87 3.95 3.64 1.80
C HIS A 87 3.54 4.60 0.69
N HIS A 88 3.58 4.13 -0.54
CA HIS A 88 2.88 4.73 -1.65
C HIS A 88 2.09 3.62 -2.34
N THR A 89 0.78 3.63 -2.15
CA THR A 89 -0.12 2.55 -2.58
C THR A 89 -1.18 3.09 -3.52
N HIS A 90 -1.38 2.41 -4.63
CA HIS A 90 -2.54 2.59 -5.49
C HIS A 90 -3.36 1.29 -5.52
N GLY A 91 -4.67 1.43 -5.65
CA GLY A 91 -5.59 0.30 -5.63
C GLY A 91 -6.76 0.48 -6.57
N VAL A 92 -7.33 -0.64 -7.00
CA VAL A 92 -8.56 -0.72 -7.79
C VAL A 92 -9.53 -1.64 -7.06
N PHE A 93 -10.74 -1.15 -6.84
CA PHE A 93 -11.82 -1.88 -6.22
C PHE A 93 -12.97 -2.05 -7.20
N SER A 94 -13.61 -3.21 -7.18
CA SER A 94 -14.90 -3.39 -7.81
C SER A 94 -15.95 -3.81 -6.78
N PHE A 95 -17.17 -3.31 -6.95
CA PHE A 95 -18.30 -3.61 -6.07
C PHE A 95 -19.60 -3.55 -6.86
N LYS A 96 -20.72 -3.91 -6.21
CA LYS A 96 -22.05 -3.86 -6.83
C LYS A 96 -22.91 -2.79 -6.19
N THR A 97 -23.62 -2.05 -7.04
CA THR A 97 -24.73 -1.17 -6.64
C THR A 97 -25.90 -1.47 -7.57
N ASP A 98 -27.07 -1.78 -7.01
CA ASP A 98 -28.27 -2.16 -7.77
C ASP A 98 -28.00 -3.27 -8.81
N GLY A 99 -27.17 -4.25 -8.43
CA GLY A 99 -26.78 -5.41 -9.25
C GLY A 99 -25.72 -5.13 -10.32
N LYS A 100 -25.38 -3.87 -10.59
CA LYS A 100 -24.38 -3.47 -11.60
C LYS A 100 -22.99 -3.35 -10.99
N HIS A 101 -21.96 -3.74 -11.76
CA HIS A 101 -20.57 -3.56 -11.36
C HIS A 101 -20.18 -2.08 -11.43
N GLN A 102 -19.50 -1.61 -10.40
CA GLN A 102 -18.85 -0.31 -10.32
C GLN A 102 -17.36 -0.51 -10.02
N VAL A 103 -16.58 0.53 -10.31
CA VAL A 103 -15.13 0.55 -10.06
C VAL A 103 -14.75 1.87 -9.42
N GLU A 104 -13.90 1.79 -8.40
CA GLU A 104 -13.25 2.93 -7.79
C GLU A 104 -11.75 2.64 -7.69
N ALA A 105 -10.92 3.63 -7.96
CA ALA A 105 -9.47 3.47 -8.00
C ALA A 105 -8.76 4.77 -7.66
N GLY A 106 -7.54 4.68 -7.14
CA GLY A 106 -6.72 5.84 -6.84
C GLY A 106 -5.61 5.56 -5.85
N HIS A 107 -5.08 6.63 -5.25
CA HIS A 107 -4.15 6.53 -4.13
C HIS A 107 -4.89 6.04 -2.89
N ILE A 108 -4.30 5.10 -2.17
CA ILE A 108 -4.94 4.42 -1.05
C ILE A 108 -4.37 4.95 0.25
N LYS A 109 -5.26 5.40 1.14
CA LYS A 109 -4.92 5.74 2.52
C LYS A 109 -5.06 4.55 3.47
N SER A 110 -6.13 3.76 3.33
CA SER A 110 -6.39 2.60 4.17
C SER A 110 -7.27 1.57 3.47
N ILE A 111 -7.16 0.31 3.87
CA ILE A 111 -8.05 -0.78 3.42
C ILE A 111 -8.28 -1.73 4.60
N THR A 112 -9.54 -2.03 4.92
CA THR A 112 -9.88 -3.05 5.92
C THR A 112 -10.34 -4.33 5.24
N VAL A 113 -9.74 -5.47 5.62
CA VAL A 113 -10.06 -6.78 5.04
C VAL A 113 -11.40 -7.31 5.55
N LEU A 114 -12.21 -7.90 4.66
CA LEU A 114 -13.49 -8.55 5.02
C LEU A 114 -13.40 -10.08 4.97
N TYR A 115 -12.65 -10.63 4.03
CA TYR A 115 -12.43 -12.06 3.87
C TYR A 115 -10.95 -12.41 4.00
N THR A 116 -10.18 -12.08 2.97
CA THR A 116 -8.72 -12.25 2.93
C THR A 116 -8.12 -11.27 1.94
N THR A 117 -6.87 -10.88 2.16
CA THR A 117 -6.04 -10.20 1.16
C THR A 117 -4.70 -10.89 1.08
N GLU A 118 -4.27 -11.20 -0.14
CA GLU A 118 -3.04 -11.94 -0.43
C GLU A 118 -2.05 -11.01 -1.14
N ILE A 119 -0.85 -10.90 -0.58
CA ILE A 119 0.13 -9.89 -1.00
C ILE A 119 1.50 -10.55 -1.17
N GLU A 120 2.12 -10.31 -2.31
CA GLU A 120 3.56 -10.51 -2.50
C GLU A 120 4.28 -9.21 -2.17
N LEU A 121 5.23 -9.26 -1.24
CA LEU A 121 6.12 -8.17 -0.86
C LEU A 121 7.55 -8.55 -1.28
N ARG A 122 8.14 -7.73 -2.14
CA ARG A 122 9.46 -7.93 -2.73
C ARG A 122 10.42 -6.86 -2.20
N PRO A 123 11.28 -7.20 -1.22
CA PRO A 123 12.37 -6.32 -0.80
C PRO A 123 13.25 -5.91 -1.99
N VAL A 124 13.76 -4.68 -1.94
CA VAL A 124 14.82 -4.24 -2.85
C VAL A 124 16.12 -4.94 -2.43
N ILE A 125 16.86 -5.47 -3.41
CA ILE A 125 18.11 -6.22 -3.22
C ILE A 125 19.24 -5.47 -3.94
N GLY A 126 20.43 -5.40 -3.32
CA GLY A 126 21.61 -4.72 -3.89
C GLY A 126 21.59 -3.20 -3.70
N GLY A 127 20.80 -2.72 -2.75
CA GLY A 127 20.66 -1.30 -2.43
C GLY A 127 19.39 -0.99 -1.66
N ARG A 128 19.10 0.31 -1.54
CA ARG A 128 17.94 0.87 -0.86
C ARG A 128 17.32 1.98 -1.69
N ILE A 129 15.99 2.06 -1.64
CA ILE A 129 15.25 3.21 -2.14
C ILE A 129 14.79 4.04 -0.95
N ARG A 130 15.27 5.27 -0.85
CA ARG A 130 14.87 6.23 0.19
C ARG A 130 13.79 7.18 -0.30
N ARG A 131 13.07 7.75 0.66
CA ARG A 131 12.23 8.92 0.42
C ARG A 131 13.09 10.18 0.47
N GLN A 132 13.09 10.95 -0.61
CA GLN A 132 13.69 12.28 -0.67
C GLN A 132 12.58 13.31 -0.85
N TYR A 133 12.47 14.25 0.08
CA TYR A 133 11.54 15.37 -0.02
C TYR A 133 11.92 16.29 -1.18
N ASP A 134 10.93 16.69 -1.95
CA ASP A 134 11.05 17.64 -3.04
C ASP A 134 10.24 18.91 -2.72
N ALA A 135 10.95 20.04 -2.63
CA ALA A 135 10.35 21.31 -2.24
C ALA A 135 9.48 21.93 -3.33
N GLU A 136 9.69 21.57 -4.60
CA GLU A 136 8.90 22.07 -5.73
C GLU A 136 7.48 21.49 -5.70
N THR A 137 7.37 20.19 -5.45
CA THR A 137 6.09 19.47 -5.43
C THR A 137 5.49 19.33 -4.03
N GLY A 138 6.26 19.57 -2.97
CA GLY A 138 5.83 19.39 -1.58
C GLY A 138 5.62 17.92 -1.18
N THR A 139 6.14 16.97 -1.96
CA THR A 139 6.02 15.53 -1.69
C THR A 139 7.39 14.84 -1.64
N GLY A 140 7.41 13.51 -1.51
CA GLY A 140 8.64 12.74 -1.47
C GLY A 140 8.73 11.74 -2.62
N PHE A 141 9.90 11.66 -3.24
CA PHE A 141 10.20 10.75 -4.34
C PHE A 141 11.29 9.76 -3.97
N TRP A 142 11.52 8.80 -4.87
CA TRP A 142 12.57 7.80 -4.73
C TRP A 142 13.96 8.43 -4.90
N CYS A 143 14.86 8.10 -3.97
CA CYS A 143 16.28 8.34 -4.05
C CYS A 143 17.01 7.00 -3.98
N PHE A 144 17.81 6.69 -4.99
CA PHE A 144 18.44 5.37 -5.14
C PHE A 144 19.81 5.35 -4.48
N GLU A 145 20.03 4.37 -3.60
CA GLU A 145 21.31 4.07 -2.96
C GLU A 145 21.69 2.64 -3.28
N TYR A 146 22.95 2.40 -3.67
CA TYR A 146 23.46 1.08 -3.97
C TYR A 146 24.26 0.55 -2.77
N ASP A 147 24.20 -0.75 -2.54
CA ASP A 147 25.12 -1.39 -1.61
C ASP A 147 26.54 -1.33 -2.21
N ASN A 148 27.53 -0.99 -1.40
CA ASN A 148 28.95 -0.97 -1.82
C ASN A 148 29.48 -2.39 -2.07
#